data_AF-A0A4Q3A7L2-F1
#
_entry.id   AF-A0A4Q3A7L2-F1
#
_cell.length_a   1.000
_cell.length_b   1.000
_cell.length_c   1.000
_cell.angle_alpha   90.00
_cell.angle_beta   90.00
_cell.angle_gamma   90.00
#
_symmetry.space_group_name_H-M   'P 1'
#
loop_
_entity.id
_entity.type
_entity.pdbx_description
1 polymer ?
#
loop_
_entity_poly.entity_id
_entity_poly.type
_entity_poly.pdbx_seq_one_letter_code
_entity_poly.pdbx_strand_id
1 'polypeptide(L)'
;MNEALAGIAARPTLLEWLLAEGWASRFDRPTLSRAAAYAEERTVKDVEWIELVSTGELIVTASVQGTRRKPYETSVVFLESKGRWSVETDCTCPVGTGCKHAAAAQVGLLGSRRDRAHAQQ
;
A
#
# COMPACT_ATOMS: atom_id res chain seq x y z
N MET A 1 3.29 -13.87 -11.68
CA MET A 1 3.04 -12.41 -11.69
C MET A 1 1.95 -12.15 -10.66
N ASN A 2 2.25 -11.42 -9.58
CA ASN A 2 1.28 -11.22 -8.49
C ASN A 2 0.05 -10.47 -9.05
N GLU A 3 -1.16 -10.97 -8.84
CA GLU A 3 -2.41 -10.35 -9.34
C GLU A 3 -2.50 -8.88 -8.92
N ALA A 4 -1.94 -8.57 -7.75
CA ALA A 4 -1.81 -7.22 -7.25
C ALA A 4 -1.04 -6.27 -8.18
N LEU A 5 0.12 -6.70 -8.66
CA LEU A 5 0.95 -5.89 -9.55
C LEU A 5 0.32 -5.77 -10.94
N ALA A 6 -0.42 -6.79 -11.38
CA ALA A 6 -1.15 -6.75 -12.65
C ALA A 6 -2.31 -5.74 -12.59
N GLY A 7 -3.06 -5.69 -11.48
CA GLY A 7 -4.16 -4.73 -11.28
C GLY A 7 -3.70 -3.27 -11.29
N ILE A 8 -2.54 -2.99 -10.68
CA ILE A 8 -1.89 -1.66 -10.72
C ILE A 8 -1.33 -1.37 -12.11
N ALA A 9 -0.62 -2.31 -12.73
CA ALA A 9 -0.02 -2.12 -14.05
C ALA A 9 -1.06 -1.89 -15.16
N ALA A 10 -2.26 -2.46 -15.01
CA ALA A 10 -3.39 -2.21 -15.92
C ALA A 10 -3.95 -0.78 -15.83
N ARG A 11 -3.49 0.04 -14.87
CA ARG A 11 -3.90 1.43 -14.65
C ARG A 11 -2.68 2.36 -14.67
N PRO A 12 -2.21 2.80 -15.85
CA PRO A 12 -0.99 3.59 -15.99
C PRO A 12 -0.99 4.87 -15.14
N THR A 13 -2.12 5.59 -15.08
CA THR A 13 -2.26 6.82 -14.29
C THR A 13 -2.19 6.55 -12.78
N LEU A 14 -2.63 5.38 -12.31
CA LEU A 14 -2.47 4.98 -10.91
C LEU A 14 -1.01 4.70 -10.60
N LEU A 15 -0.32 3.96 -11.48
CA LEU A 15 1.10 3.67 -11.32
C LEU A 15 1.94 4.96 -11.29
N GLU A 16 1.68 5.89 -12.22
CA GLU A 16 2.32 7.21 -12.25
C GLU A 16 2.09 7.98 -10.95
N TRP A 17 0.84 8.00 -10.46
CA TRP A 17 0.49 8.67 -9.22
C TRP A 17 1.15 8.03 -7.98
N LEU A 18 1.25 6.70 -7.93
CA LEU A 18 1.95 5.98 -6.87
C LEU A 18 3.45 6.28 -6.86
N LEU A 19 4.08 6.29 -8.04
CA LEU A 19 5.51 6.61 -8.21
C LEU A 19 5.83 8.07 -7.88
N ALA A 20 4.88 8.99 -8.12
CA ALA A 20 4.97 10.39 -7.71
C ALA A 20 4.62 10.62 -6.22
N GLU A 21 4.43 9.55 -5.44
CA GLU A 21 4.05 9.60 -4.03
C GLU A 21 2.80 10.44 -3.73
N GLY A 22 1.84 10.49 -4.66
CA GLY A 22 0.62 11.31 -4.49
C GLY A 22 -0.20 10.96 -3.25
N TRP A 23 -0.04 9.73 -2.76
CA TRP A 23 -0.64 9.22 -1.53
C TRP A 23 -0.03 9.79 -0.25
N ALA A 24 1.24 10.21 -0.27
CA ALA A 24 1.96 10.63 0.93
C ALA A 24 1.33 11.86 1.60
N SER A 25 0.63 12.68 0.81
CA SER A 25 -0.14 13.85 1.29
C SER A 25 -1.21 13.51 2.33
N ARG A 26 -1.61 12.24 2.46
CA ARG A 26 -2.58 11.79 3.47
C ARG A 26 -1.99 11.47 4.84
N PHE A 27 -0.67 11.52 4.97
CA PHE A 27 0.02 11.20 6.22
C PHE A 27 0.85 12.40 6.66
N ASP A 28 0.91 12.61 7.98
CA ASP A 28 1.85 13.58 8.52
C ASP A 28 3.30 13.10 8.39
N ARG A 29 4.25 14.04 8.45
CA ARG A 29 5.69 13.73 8.34
C ARG A 29 6.16 12.70 9.39
N PRO A 30 5.76 12.78 10.67
CA PRO A 30 6.14 11.77 11.67
C PRO A 30 5.63 10.36 11.34
N THR A 31 4.49 10.24 10.67
CA THR A 31 3.93 8.94 10.25
C THR A 31 4.72 8.37 9.09
N LEU A 32 5.02 9.18 8.07
CA LEU A 32 5.84 8.77 6.93
C LEU A 32 7.24 8.31 7.36
N SER A 33 7.89 9.06 8.26
CA SER A 33 9.20 8.70 8.79
C SER A 33 9.21 7.35 9.50
N ARG A 34 8.16 7.04 10.26
CA ARG A 34 8.03 5.73 10.92
C ARG A 34 7.65 4.63 9.95
N ALA A 35 6.82 4.92 8.95
CA ALA A 35 6.40 3.95 7.95
C ALA A 35 7.58 3.36 7.18
N ALA A 36 8.59 4.19 6.84
CA ALA A 36 9.82 3.73 6.19
C ALA A 36 10.54 2.62 7.01
N ALA A 37 10.67 2.81 8.33
CA ALA A 37 11.27 1.81 9.21
C ALA A 37 10.49 0.48 9.21
N TYR A 38 9.15 0.52 9.14
CA TYR A 38 8.32 -0.70 9.04
C TYR A 38 8.30 -1.32 7.63
N ALA A 39 8.62 -0.57 6.59
CA ALA A 39 8.75 -1.11 5.24
C ALA A 39 10.09 -1.83 5.05
N GLU A 40 11.18 -1.31 5.63
CA GLU A 40 12.53 -1.87 5.53
C GLU A 40 12.73 -3.11 6.41
N GLU A 41 12.05 -3.21 7.56
CA GLU A 41 12.21 -4.31 8.52
C GLU A 41 11.52 -5.64 8.12
N ARG A 42 11.03 -5.80 6.88
CA ARG A 42 10.23 -6.97 6.43
C ARG A 42 8.97 -7.22 7.28
N THR A 43 8.47 -6.17 7.92
CA THR A 43 7.27 -6.20 8.78
C THR A 43 5.99 -6.14 7.94
N VAL A 44 6.03 -5.63 6.71
CA VAL A 44 4.95 -5.82 5.74
C VAL A 44 5.04 -7.25 5.21
N LYS A 45 4.24 -8.15 5.78
CA LYS A 45 4.08 -9.50 5.25
C LYS A 45 2.97 -9.44 4.22
N ASP A 46 3.26 -9.97 3.05
CA ASP A 46 2.27 -10.33 2.04
C ASP A 46 1.24 -9.22 1.75
N VAL A 47 1.47 -8.47 0.67
CA VAL A 47 0.34 -7.82 -0.01
C VAL A 47 -0.50 -8.96 -0.56
N GLU A 48 -1.52 -9.34 0.20
CA GLU A 48 -2.20 -10.62 0.03
C GLU A 48 -3.27 -10.55 -1.05
N TRP A 49 -3.99 -9.43 -1.21
CA TRP A 49 -5.15 -9.37 -2.11
C TRP A 49 -5.35 -8.03 -2.79
N ILE A 50 -5.77 -8.10 -4.07
CA ILE A 50 -6.29 -6.97 -4.80
C ILE A 50 -7.67 -7.30 -5.35
N GLU A 51 -8.65 -6.46 -5.03
CA GLU A 51 -9.99 -6.53 -5.60
C GLU A 51 -10.20 -5.39 -6.60
N LEU A 52 -10.64 -5.76 -7.80
CA LEU A 52 -11.02 -4.83 -8.87
C LEU A 52 -12.53 -4.63 -8.81
N VAL A 53 -12.97 -3.58 -8.12
CA VAL A 53 -14.40 -3.28 -7.97
C VAL A 53 -14.95 -2.62 -9.25
N SER A 54 -14.18 -1.67 -9.82
CA SER A 54 -14.56 -0.98 -11.06
C SER A 54 -13.36 -0.37 -11.78
N THR A 55 -13.57 0.29 -12.92
CA THR A 55 -12.51 0.93 -13.70
C THR A 55 -11.75 1.99 -12.90
N GLY A 56 -12.42 2.65 -11.95
CA GLY A 56 -11.87 3.71 -11.09
C GLY A 56 -11.66 3.32 -9.63
N GLU A 57 -11.76 2.05 -9.27
CA GLU A 57 -11.59 1.61 -7.88
C GLU A 57 -10.70 0.37 -7.79
N LEU A 58 -9.75 0.42 -6.86
CA LEU A 58 -8.81 -0.66 -6.56
C LEU A 58 -8.68 -0.80 -5.04
N ILE A 59 -9.01 -1.97 -4.51
CA ILE A 59 -8.81 -2.26 -3.09
C ILE A 59 -7.61 -3.17 -2.95
N VAL A 60 -6.71 -2.84 -2.03
CA VAL A 60 -5.55 -3.64 -1.66
C VAL A 60 -5.63 -3.96 -0.18
N THR A 61 -5.41 -5.22 0.18
CA THR A 61 -5.24 -5.60 1.59
C THR A 61 -3.83 -6.13 1.84
N ALA A 62 -3.30 -5.81 3.03
CA ALA A 62 -1.97 -6.21 3.46
C ALA A 62 -1.95 -6.53 4.95
N SER A 63 -1.11 -7.49 5.33
CA SER A 63 -0.85 -7.90 6.71
C SER A 63 0.40 -7.21 7.25
N VAL A 64 0.23 -6.15 8.05
CA VAL A 64 1.37 -5.38 8.56
C VAL A 64 1.69 -5.78 10.00
N GLN A 65 2.86 -6.39 10.20
CA GLN A 65 3.35 -6.77 11.51
C GLN A 65 3.68 -5.51 12.33
N GLY A 66 2.95 -5.32 13.44
CA GLY A 66 3.18 -4.27 14.42
C GLY A 66 3.88 -4.80 15.68
N THR A 67 3.61 -4.17 16.82
CA THR A 67 4.12 -4.62 18.13
C THR A 67 3.35 -5.81 18.71
N ARG A 68 2.16 -6.13 18.19
CA ARG A 68 1.35 -7.27 18.63
C ARG A 68 1.77 -8.56 17.95
N ARG A 69 1.49 -9.70 18.58
CA ARG A 69 1.80 -11.02 18.02
C ARG A 69 1.05 -11.31 16.71
N LYS A 70 -0.22 -10.88 16.59
CA LYS A 70 -0.98 -10.97 15.33
C LYS A 70 -0.71 -9.71 14.49
N PRO A 71 -0.40 -9.83 13.19
CA PRO A 71 -0.33 -8.69 12.27
C PRO A 71 -1.64 -7.90 12.23
N TYR A 72 -1.53 -6.62 11.90
CA TYR A 72 -2.68 -5.77 11.64
C TYR A 72 -3.08 -5.87 10.17
N GLU A 73 -4.34 -6.23 9.94
CA GLU A 73 -4.96 -6.15 8.61
C GLU A 73 -5.14 -4.68 8.25
N THR A 74 -4.67 -4.31 7.07
CA THR A 74 -4.68 -2.96 6.53
C THR A 74 -5.30 -2.99 5.15
N SER A 75 -6.27 -2.12 4.89
CA SER A 75 -6.85 -1.93 3.57
C SER A 75 -6.47 -0.56 3.00
N VAL A 76 -6.23 -0.52 1.70
CA VAL A 76 -5.91 0.68 0.94
C VAL A 76 -6.84 0.70 -0.26
N VAL A 77 -7.66 1.74 -0.36
CA VAL A 77 -8.61 1.93 -1.46
C VAL A 77 -8.10 3.08 -2.32
N PHE A 78 -7.80 2.78 -3.57
CA PHE A 78 -7.49 3.79 -4.58
C PHE A 78 -8.74 4.10 -5.37
N LEU A 79 -9.08 5.39 -5.41
CA LEU A 79 -10.27 5.90 -6.09
C LEU A 79 -9.83 6.90 -7.15
N GLU A 80 -10.30 6.70 -8.38
CA GLU A 80 -10.19 7.65 -9.46
C GLU A 80 -11.44 8.51 -9.53
N SER A 81 -11.27 9.83 -9.49
CA SER A 81 -12.34 10.78 -9.75
C SER A 81 -11.85 11.89 -10.66
N LYS A 82 -12.50 12.05 -11.82
CA LYS A 82 -12.19 13.12 -12.80
C LYS A 82 -10.71 13.15 -13.19
N GLY A 83 -10.11 11.98 -13.42
CA GLY A 83 -8.70 11.84 -13.79
C GLY A 83 -7.70 12.13 -12.66
N ARG A 84 -8.15 12.18 -11.41
CA ARG A 84 -7.30 12.32 -10.22
C ARG A 84 -7.47 11.13 -9.30
N TRP A 85 -6.35 10.60 -8.84
CA TRP A 85 -6.33 9.53 -7.85
C TRP A 85 -6.33 10.09 -6.43
N SER A 86 -7.08 9.42 -5.57
CA SER A 86 -7.04 9.58 -4.12
C SER A 86 -6.91 8.23 -3.44
N VAL A 87 -6.45 8.25 -2.19
CA VAL A 87 -6.34 7.05 -1.37
C VAL A 87 -7.11 7.22 -0.07
N GLU A 88 -7.78 6.14 0.31
CA GLU A 88 -8.34 5.94 1.64
C GLU A 88 -7.68 4.71 2.26
N THR A 89 -7.51 4.73 3.57
CA THR A 89 -6.85 3.63 4.29
C THR A 89 -7.57 3.31 5.56
N ASP A 90 -7.72 2.01 5.85
CA ASP A 90 -8.17 1.52 7.14
C ASP A 90 -7.19 0.48 7.69
N CYS A 91 -7.13 0.37 9.02
CA CYS A 91 -6.23 -0.56 9.68
C CYS A 91 -6.84 -1.03 10.99
N THR A 92 -6.76 -2.32 11.26
CA THR A 92 -7.23 -2.93 12.52
C THR A 92 -6.39 -2.55 13.76
N CYS A 93 -5.41 -1.66 13.60
CA CYS A 93 -4.65 -1.13 14.73
C CYS A 93 -5.44 -0.07 15.52
N PRO A 94 -5.07 0.22 16.79
CA PRO A 94 -5.81 1.17 17.62
C PRO A 94 -5.90 2.60 17.06
N VAL A 95 -5.07 2.95 16.07
CA VAL A 95 -5.08 4.25 15.41
C VAL A 95 -6.10 4.29 14.27
N GLY A 96 -6.35 3.17 13.59
CA GLY A 96 -7.19 3.12 12.40
C GLY A 96 -6.55 3.78 11.18
N THR A 97 -7.24 4.78 10.64
CA THR A 97 -6.84 5.52 9.43
C THR A 97 -5.60 6.38 9.68
N GLY A 98 -4.80 6.64 8.63
CA GLY A 98 -3.61 7.50 8.76
C GLY A 98 -2.49 6.92 9.64
N CYS A 99 -2.56 5.65 10.01
CA CYS A 99 -1.53 5.02 10.84
C CYS A 99 -0.27 4.69 10.04
N LYS A 100 0.85 4.49 10.74
CA LYS A 100 2.12 4.06 10.13
C LYS A 100 2.02 2.73 9.38
N HIS A 101 1.10 1.83 9.76
CA HIS A 101 0.89 0.56 9.06
C HIS A 101 0.24 0.79 7.68
N ALA A 102 -0.75 1.68 7.61
CA ALA A 102 -1.38 2.11 6.35
C ALA A 102 -0.39 2.79 5.40
N ALA A 103 0.52 3.61 5.94
CA ALA A 103 1.61 4.16 5.15
C ALA A 103 2.62 3.07 4.70
N ALA A 104 3.00 2.14 5.59
CA ALA A 104 3.92 1.05 5.26
C ALA A 104 3.38 0.12 4.17
N ALA A 105 2.08 -0.18 4.17
CA ALA A 105 1.43 -0.96 3.12
C ALA A 105 1.60 -0.31 1.73
N GLN A 106 1.51 1.02 1.64
CA GLN A 106 1.69 1.76 0.39
C GLN A 106 3.14 1.78 -0.08
N VAL A 107 4.11 1.88 0.84
CA VAL A 107 5.53 1.73 0.51
C VAL A 107 5.82 0.30 0.01
N GLY A 108 5.24 -0.72 0.66
CA GLY A 108 5.41 -2.13 0.31
C GLY A 108 4.89 -2.49 -1.08
N LEU A 109 3.84 -1.80 -1.57
CA LEU A 109 3.32 -1.97 -2.94
C LEU A 109 4.37 -1.71 -4.01
N LEU A 110 5.24 -0.71 -3.80
CA LEU A 110 6.32 -0.36 -4.72
C LEU A 110 7.59 -1.19 -4.47
N GLY A 111 7.89 -1.53 -3.21
CA GLY A 111 9.04 -2.35 -2.82
C GLY A 111 8.97 -3.80 -3.32
N SER A 112 7.77 -4.38 -3.37
CA SER A 112 7.54 -5.74 -3.90
C SER A 112 7.95 -5.92 -5.37
N ARG A 113 8.11 -4.81 -6.13
CA ARG A 113 8.73 -4.84 -7.47
C ARG A 113 10.24 -5.04 -7.44
N ARG A 114 10.95 -4.49 -6.45
CA ARG A 114 12.42 -4.47 -6.40
C ARG A 114 12.99 -5.80 -5.93
N ASP A 115 12.44 -6.38 -4.87
CA ASP A 115 12.98 -7.64 -4.30
C ASP A 115 12.69 -8.86 -5.17
N ARG A 116 11.56 -8.89 -5.90
CA ARG A 116 11.20 -10.01 -6.78
C ARG A 116 11.92 -10.00 -8.13
N ALA A 117 12.54 -8.89 -8.52
CA ALA A 117 13.45 -8.83 -9.67
C ALA A 117 14.84 -9.44 -9.34
N HIS A 118 15.23 -9.45 -8.06
CA HIS A 118 16.48 -10.06 -7.58
C HIS A 118 16.33 -11.51 -7.14
N ALA A 119 15.12 -11.97 -6.79
CA ALA A 119 14.85 -13.36 -6.37
C ALA A 119 14.61 -14.35 -7.53
N GLN A 120 14.89 -13.96 -8.79
CA GLN A 120 14.72 -14.81 -9.99
C GLN A 120 16.03 -15.04 -10.77
N GLN A 121 17.19 -14.84 -10.14
CA GLN A 121 18.50 -15.21 -10.70
C GLN A 121 19.06 -16.45 -10.01
#